data_AF-A0A705Q3F9-F1
#
_entry.id   AF-A0A705Q3F9-F1
#
_cell.length_a   1.000
_cell.length_b   1.000
_cell.length_c   1.000
_cell.angle_alpha   90.00
_cell.angle_beta   90.00
_cell.angle_gamma   90.00
#
_symmetry.space_group_name_H-M   'P 1'
#
loop_
_entity.id
_entity.type
_entity.pdbx_description
1 polymer ?
#
loop_
_entity_poly.entity_id
_entity_poly.type
_entity_poly.pdbx_seq_one_letter_code
_entity_poly.pdbx_strand_id
1 'polypeptide(L)' 'SLTAKGCMFGKNITSPANPRETQPHFFESKFPELLKLLDTVH' A
#
# COMPACT_ATOMS: atom_id res chain seq x y z
N SER A 1 -9.73 5.27 -4.75
CA SER A 1 -9.89 3.85 -4.38
C SER A 1 -8.56 3.15 -4.62
N LEU A 2 -8.06 2.34 -3.68
CA LEU A 2 -6.91 1.47 -3.93
C LEU A 2 -7.34 0.40 -4.94
N THR A 3 -6.50 0.14 -5.94
CA THR A 3 -6.75 -0.98 -6.86
C THR A 3 -6.65 -2.30 -6.09
N ALA A 4 -7.32 -3.35 -6.57
CA ALA A 4 -7.24 -4.67 -5.95
C ALA A 4 -5.78 -5.16 -5.81
N LYS A 5 -4.93 -4.83 -6.79
CA LYS A 5 -3.48 -5.10 -6.74
C LYS A 5 -2.76 -4.26 -5.68
N GLY A 6 -3.11 -2.98 -5.55
CA GLY A 6 -2.52 -2.07 -4.56
C GLY A 6 -2.76 -2.51 -3.11
N CYS A 7 -3.93 -3.10 -2.83
CA CYS A 7 -4.26 -3.63 -1.50
C CYS A 7 -3.33 -4.77 -1.03
N MET A 8 -2.58 -5.41 -1.95
CA MET A 8 -1.62 -6.45 -1.59
C MET A 8 -0.36 -5.88 -0.91
N PHE A 9 -0.09 -4.58 -1.07
CA PHE A 9 1.16 -3.94 -0.65
C PHE A 9 0.96 -2.88 0.45
N GLY A 10 -0.28 -2.54 0.77
CA GLY A 10 -0.60 -1.62 1.84
C GLY A 10 -2.08 -1.30 1.92
N LYS A 11 -2.44 -0.52 2.94
CA LYS A 11 -3.79 -0.02 3.16
C LYS A 11 -3.74 1.41 3.67
N ASN A 12 -4.81 2.16 3.43
CA ASN A 12 -5.00 3.43 4.12
C ASN A 12 -5.67 3.17 5.46
N ILE A 13 -5.11 3.72 6.53
CA ILE A 13 -5.68 3.66 7.88
C ILE A 13 -6.28 5.03 8.17
N THR A 14 -7.57 5.06 8.48
CA THR A 14 -8.24 6.27 8.94
C THR A 14 -8.15 6.34 10.46
N SER A 15 -7.82 7.52 10.99
CA SER A 15 -7.80 7.74 12.43
C SER A 15 -9.18 7.53 13.04
N PRO A 16 -9.32 6.77 14.14
CA PRO A 16 -10.60 6.64 14.84
C PRO A 16 -11.05 7.97 15.46
N ALA A 17 -10.13 8.91 15.71
CA ALA A 17 -10.43 10.22 16.28
C ALA A 17 -10.83 11.26 15.22
N ASN A 18 -10.45 11.06 13.95
CA ASN A 18 -10.76 11.98 12.86
C ASN A 18 -10.94 11.22 11.53
N PRO A 19 -12.19 11.02 11.06
CA PRO A 19 -12.47 10.29 9.82
C PRO A 19 -11.85 10.88 8.55
N ARG A 20 -11.41 12.15 8.58
CA ARG A 20 -10.73 12.80 7.46
C ARG A 20 -9.21 12.63 7.48
N GLU A 21 -8.65 12.16 8.59
CA GLU A 21 -7.22 11.90 8.70
C GLU A 21 -6.91 10.47 8.25
N THR A 22 -6.19 10.35 7.14
CA THR A 22 -5.77 9.07 6.58
C THR A 22 -4.26 8.97 6.56
N GLN A 23 -3.72 7.84 7.03
CA GLN A 23 -2.30 7.52 6.93
C GLN A 23 -2.08 6.30 6.02
N PRO A 24 -1.12 6.36 5.09
CA PRO A 24 -0.73 5.20 4.31
C PRO A 24 0.05 4.22 5.19
N HIS A 25 -0.35 2.95 5.18
CA HIS A 25 0.33 1.88 5.89
C HIS A 25 0.80 0.83 4.89
N PHE A 26 2.11 0.80 4.64
CA PHE A 26 2.73 -0.16 3.73
C PHE A 26 3.07 -1.47 4.44
N PHE A 27 3.01 -2.58 3.71
CA PHE A 27 3.44 -3.87 4.21
C PHE A 27 4.92 -4.07 3.88
N GLU A 28 5.79 -3.84 4.85
CA GLU A 28 7.25 -3.91 4.67
C GLU A 28 7.71 -5.28 4.12
N SER A 29 7.10 -6.37 4.60
CA SER A 29 7.38 -7.72 4.11
C SER A 29 7.07 -7.94 2.61
N LYS A 30 6.29 -7.03 2.00
CA LYS A 30 5.91 -7.07 0.58
C LYS A 30 6.78 -6.17 -0.30
N PHE A 31 7.72 -5.44 0.27
CA PHE A 31 8.63 -4.58 -0.48
C PHE A 31 9.48 -5.34 -1.53
N PRO A 32 10.02 -6.55 -1.26
CA PRO A 32 10.76 -7.29 -2.29
C PRO A 32 9.89 -7.69 -3.49
N GLU A 33 8.59 -7.93 -3.28
CA GLU A 33 7.64 -8.24 -4.35
C GLU A 33 7.38 -6.99 -5.22
N LEU A 34 7.30 -5.81 -4.62
CA LEU A 34 7.22 -4.54 -5.35
C LEU A 34 8.44 -4.31 -6.23
N LEU A 35 9.65 -4.55 -5.72
CA LEU A 35 10.89 -4.37 -6.49
C LEU A 35 10.90 -5.25 -7.75
N LYS A 36 10.47 -6.50 -7.65
CA LYS A 36 10.37 -7.42 -8.80
C LYS A 36 9.42 -6.87 -9.88
N LEU A 37 8.31 -6.25 -9.49
CA LEU A 37 7.37 -5.67 -10.45
C LEU A 37 7.97 -4.49 -11.22
N LEU A 38 8.83 -3.69 -10.59
CA LEU A 38 9.56 -2.61 -11.25
C LEU A 38 10.63 -3.14 -12.20
N ASP A 39 11.31 -4.23 -11.80
CA ASP A 39 12.37 -4.85 -12.59
C ASP A 39 11.86 -5.53 -13.87
N THR A 40 10.58 -5.92 -13.90
CA THR A 40 9.93 -6.52 -15.08
C THR A 40 9.49 -5.52 -16.16
N VAL A 41 9.73 -4.21 -15.98
CA VAL A 41 9.33 -3.16 -16.94
C VAL A 41 10.49 -2.75 -17.88
N HIS A 42 11.43 -3.66 -18.13
CA HIS A 42 12.53 -3.48 -19.10
C HIS A 42 12.23 -4.14 -20.44
#